data_AF-K6U7D5-F1
#
_entry.id   AF-K6U7D5-F1
#
_cell.length_a   1.000
_cell.length_b   1.000
_cell.length_c   1.000
_cell.angle_alpha   90.00
_cell.angle_beta   90.00
_cell.angle_gamma   90.00
#
_symmetry.space_group_name_H-M   'P 1'
#
loop_
_entity.id
_entity.type
_entity.pdbx_description
1 polymer ?
#
loop_
_entity_poly.entity_id
_entity_poly.type
_entity_poly.pdbx_seq_one_letter_code
_entity_poly.pdbx_strand_id
1 'polypeptide(L)'
;MKKKRIISFLLLIVLSFILLFSGCFDSNGAKNSAEIYCSLIFKSDAKDIQKIGMSDSDKDKIISEYQNKIKEQLRSNLLLVGCSASDDQLNSVTEGFKEALSKITYETKQISKSGDEAQVEISTTNCDFKKIDEQAALDAFDETDKMDFSSTDEENKKFSEIYLNRLAEGLKNAEVSSEKSSYTFKFKKVSKYWEPDDPTNFGYKLARLAIYKENPDLNINEESISPGESAKIFWNLVIKEDSSSIERLGYSKAFGERIIKNMNKNDFKTFKNDFKQEGISLSDDKIQEILDALRNAISKNSSNFEEVSKTDNSAQVKVSSTSIDFNSIVTEAENTTKSQILSGKITSEQKAMEAFAANLITSINNAQASSTTNDRIFYFTKVADIWIPSDVTNYAESIGEMSIK
;
A
#
# COMPACT_ATOMS: atom_id res chain seq x y z
N MET A 1 17.65 -9.72 9.54
CA MET A 1 16.75 -8.79 10.28
C MET A 1 15.43 -8.70 9.53
N LYS A 2 14.32 -9.07 10.17
CA LYS A 2 12.98 -9.01 9.55
C LYS A 2 12.57 -7.54 9.46
N LYS A 3 12.54 -6.98 8.24
CA LYS A 3 12.07 -5.62 7.98
C LYS A 3 10.60 -5.52 8.42
N LYS A 4 10.33 -4.70 9.44
CA LYS A 4 8.99 -4.55 10.01
C LYS A 4 8.15 -3.65 9.10
N ARG A 5 6.94 -4.12 8.76
CA ARG A 5 5.96 -3.48 7.87
C ARG A 5 5.54 -2.11 8.44
N ILE A 6 5.68 -1.04 7.65
CA ILE A 6 5.21 0.30 8.02
C ILE A 6 3.85 0.51 7.36
N ILE A 7 2.81 0.63 8.17
CA ILE A 7 1.48 0.97 7.69
C ILE A 7 1.51 2.45 7.34
N SER A 8 1.59 2.75 6.05
CA SER A 8 1.68 4.08 5.45
C SER A 8 0.34 4.86 5.49
N PHE A 9 -0.58 4.47 6.38
CA PHE A 9 -1.92 5.08 6.49
C PHE A 9 -2.01 6.24 7.50
N LEU A 10 -0.95 6.53 8.26
CA LEU A 10 -1.04 7.40 9.44
C LEU A 10 -0.13 8.64 9.42
N LEU A 11 0.09 9.20 8.23
CA LEU A 11 1.07 10.25 8.02
C LEU A 11 0.72 11.61 8.63
N LEU A 12 1.41 11.86 9.75
CA LEU A 12 2.32 12.99 10.04
C LEU A 12 1.87 14.39 9.61
N ILE A 13 1.87 15.35 10.56
CA ILE A 13 2.59 16.63 10.48
C ILE A 13 2.51 17.39 11.83
N VAL A 14 3.68 17.51 12.44
CA VAL A 14 4.39 18.69 13.00
C VAL A 14 3.77 20.06 12.80
N LEU A 15 3.58 20.79 13.89
CA LEU A 15 3.58 22.25 13.82
C LEU A 15 4.98 22.78 14.08
N SER A 16 5.58 23.30 13.02
CA SER A 16 6.75 24.17 13.08
C SER A 16 6.28 25.58 13.42
N PHE A 17 6.33 26.00 14.69
CA PHE A 17 6.33 27.44 15.02
C PHE A 17 7.17 27.73 16.26
N ILE A 18 8.30 28.40 16.01
CA ILE A 18 9.14 29.09 16.98
C ILE A 18 8.37 30.33 17.42
N LEU A 19 7.96 30.48 18.68
CA LEU A 19 7.79 31.82 19.30
C LEU A 19 7.96 31.82 20.83
N LEU A 20 8.82 32.75 21.24
CA LEU A 20 9.18 33.17 22.60
C LEU A 20 7.96 33.67 23.38
N PHE A 21 7.88 33.45 24.69
CA PHE A 21 7.43 34.39 25.76
C PHE A 21 7.49 33.68 27.12
N SER A 22 7.24 34.37 28.25
CA SER A 22 7.64 34.06 29.64
C SER A 22 6.57 33.41 30.55
N GLY A 23 6.98 32.50 31.45
CA GLY A 23 6.10 31.69 32.30
C GLY A 23 6.90 30.79 33.25
N CYS A 24 6.37 30.63 34.47
CA CYS A 24 7.04 30.05 35.63
C CYS A 24 7.29 28.54 35.52
N PHE A 25 8.40 28.09 36.11
CA PHE A 25 8.96 26.74 35.99
C PHE A 25 8.41 25.76 37.04
N ASP A 26 7.83 24.65 36.58
CA ASP A 26 7.56 23.46 37.38
C ASP A 26 8.73 22.45 37.25
N SER A 27 9.07 21.76 38.34
CA SER A 27 10.08 20.70 38.36
C SER A 27 9.72 19.54 37.43
N ASN A 28 8.42 19.33 37.18
CA ASN A 28 7.85 18.32 36.27
C ASN A 28 7.48 18.86 34.87
N GLY A 29 7.99 20.03 34.46
CA GLY A 29 7.60 20.66 33.19
C GLY A 29 7.67 19.76 31.95
N ALA A 30 8.70 18.93 31.82
CA ALA A 30 8.83 18.01 30.68
C ALA A 30 7.76 16.91 30.67
N LYS A 31 7.47 16.33 31.84
CA LYS A 31 6.38 15.35 32.02
C LYS A 31 5.04 15.97 31.65
N ASN A 32 4.75 17.16 32.17
CA ASN A 32 3.48 17.85 31.91
C ASN A 32 3.33 18.16 30.41
N SER A 33 4.41 18.58 29.73
CA SER A 33 4.41 18.74 28.27
C SER A 33 4.07 17.45 27.55
N ALA A 34 4.70 16.33 27.92
CA ALA A 34 4.40 15.03 27.33
C ALA A 34 2.93 14.62 27.51
N GLU A 35 2.34 14.88 28.68
CA GLU A 35 0.91 14.63 28.94
C GLU A 35 0.00 15.45 28.03
N ILE A 36 0.34 16.72 27.79
CA ILE A 36 -0.43 17.60 26.91
C ILE A 36 -0.38 17.11 25.46
N TYR A 37 0.79 16.70 24.96
CA TYR A 37 0.89 16.12 23.63
C TYR A 37 0.13 14.79 23.51
N CYS A 38 0.19 13.92 24.52
CA CYS A 38 -0.58 12.67 24.52
C CYS A 38 -2.09 12.95 24.53
N SER A 39 -2.54 13.94 25.31
CA SER A 39 -3.93 14.40 25.35
C SER A 39 -4.39 14.91 24.00
N LEU A 40 -3.58 15.74 23.33
CA LEU A 40 -3.90 16.27 22.01
C LEU A 40 -4.00 15.15 20.97
N ILE A 41 -3.02 14.26 20.89
CA ILE A 41 -2.95 13.22 19.86
C ILE A 41 -3.99 12.11 20.09
N PHE A 42 -4.07 11.56 21.30
CA PHE A 42 -4.95 10.41 21.55
C PHE A 42 -6.39 10.83 21.86
N LYS A 43 -6.61 11.99 22.49
CA LYS A 43 -7.95 12.41 22.95
C LYS A 43 -8.53 13.57 22.16
N SER A 44 -7.76 14.17 21.24
CA SER A 44 -8.12 15.45 20.61
C SER A 44 -8.42 16.54 21.66
N ASP A 45 -7.87 16.43 22.87
CA ASP A 45 -8.10 17.41 23.95
C ASP A 45 -6.92 18.40 24.00
N ALA A 46 -7.23 19.61 23.53
CA ALA A 46 -6.30 20.71 23.42
C ALA A 46 -6.41 21.72 24.58
N LYS A 47 -7.13 21.46 25.68
CA LYS A 47 -7.38 22.46 26.75
C LYS A 47 -6.12 23.17 27.24
N ASP A 48 -5.04 22.42 27.41
CA ASP A 48 -3.79 22.85 28.04
C ASP A 48 -2.66 23.22 27.06
N ILE A 49 -2.93 23.34 25.75
CA ILE A 49 -1.87 23.54 24.74
C ILE A 49 -1.06 24.84 24.93
N GLN A 50 -1.59 25.84 25.63
CA GLN A 50 -0.84 27.05 25.99
C GLN A 50 0.36 26.75 26.89
N LYS A 51 0.29 25.70 27.71
CA LYS A 51 1.38 25.30 28.60
C LYS A 51 2.56 24.69 27.83
N ILE A 52 2.39 24.36 26.56
CA ILE A 52 3.46 23.94 25.63
C ILE A 52 3.74 24.98 24.54
N GLY A 53 3.20 26.20 24.67
CA GLY A 53 3.51 27.32 23.78
C GLY A 53 2.62 27.52 22.57
N MET A 54 1.48 26.83 22.50
CA MET A 54 0.50 27.00 21.42
C MET A 54 -0.63 27.96 21.83
N SER A 55 -1.23 28.70 20.88
CA SER A 55 -2.31 29.64 21.21
C SER A 55 -3.68 28.96 21.27
N ASP A 56 -4.64 29.53 22.00
CA ASP A 56 -6.02 29.01 22.02
C ASP A 56 -6.68 29.05 20.64
N SER A 57 -6.33 30.03 19.81
CA SER A 57 -6.81 30.12 18.43
C SER A 57 -6.31 28.98 17.55
N ASP A 58 -5.27 28.26 17.95
CA ASP A 58 -4.74 27.13 17.19
C ASP A 58 -5.48 25.82 17.49
N LYS A 59 -6.29 25.73 18.55
CA LYS A 59 -6.93 24.48 19.01
C LYS A 59 -7.71 23.78 17.88
N ASP A 60 -8.70 24.48 17.34
CA ASP A 60 -9.58 23.91 16.32
C ASP A 60 -8.87 23.74 14.98
N LYS A 61 -7.91 24.63 14.69
CA LYS A 61 -7.10 24.58 13.47
C LYS A 61 -6.22 23.33 13.44
N ILE A 62 -5.51 23.02 14.53
CA ILE A 62 -4.62 21.86 14.63
C ILE A 62 -5.41 20.56 14.46
N ILE A 63 -6.56 20.44 15.13
CA ILE A 63 -7.42 19.26 15.04
C ILE A 63 -7.95 19.10 13.62
N SER A 64 -8.44 20.19 13.00
CA SER A 64 -8.96 20.17 11.63
C SER A 64 -7.89 19.83 10.60
N GLU A 65 -6.69 20.41 10.70
CA GLU A 65 -5.55 20.09 9.82
C GLU A 65 -5.13 18.62 9.94
N TYR A 66 -5.12 18.08 11.16
CA TYR A 66 -4.84 16.67 11.41
C TYR A 66 -5.87 15.76 10.73
N GLN A 67 -7.16 16.04 10.91
CA GLN A 67 -8.24 15.28 10.28
C GLN A 67 -8.21 15.37 8.75
N ASN A 68 -7.94 16.55 8.19
CA ASN A 68 -7.88 16.75 6.74
C ASN A 68 -6.73 15.95 6.12
N LYS A 69 -5.56 15.90 6.76
CA LYS A 69 -4.42 15.11 6.27
C LYS A 69 -4.70 13.62 6.26
N ILE A 70 -5.37 13.08 7.29
CA ILE A 70 -5.81 11.68 7.30
C ILE A 70 -6.71 11.40 6.09
N LYS A 71 -7.69 12.27 5.83
CA LYS A 71 -8.59 12.14 4.68
C LYS A 71 -7.86 12.20 3.35
N GLU A 72 -6.95 13.16 3.17
CA GLU A 72 -6.15 13.31 1.96
C GLU A 72 -5.26 12.09 1.71
N GLN A 73 -4.61 11.57 2.77
CA GLN A 73 -3.77 10.37 2.67
C GLN A 73 -4.59 9.13 2.33
N LEU A 74 -5.71 8.91 3.02
CA LEU A 74 -6.62 7.80 2.72
C LEU A 74 -7.14 7.88 1.28
N ARG A 75 -7.53 9.08 0.83
CA ARG A 75 -7.96 9.30 -0.56
C ARG A 75 -6.84 8.97 -1.55
N SER A 76 -5.61 9.42 -1.29
CA SER A 76 -4.45 9.12 -2.14
C SER A 76 -4.18 7.62 -2.21
N ASN A 77 -4.16 6.92 -1.08
CA ASN A 77 -3.91 5.48 -1.00
C ASN A 77 -4.97 4.66 -1.74
N LEU A 78 -6.24 5.06 -1.67
CA LEU A 78 -7.32 4.38 -2.40
C LEU A 78 -7.18 4.54 -3.91
N LEU A 79 -6.83 5.75 -4.37
CA LEU A 79 -6.65 6.02 -5.80
C LEU A 79 -5.55 5.13 -6.42
N LEU A 80 -4.48 4.87 -5.67
CA LEU A 80 -3.38 4.00 -6.11
C LEU A 80 -3.81 2.56 -6.40
N VAL A 81 -4.92 2.10 -5.81
CA VAL A 81 -5.48 0.76 -6.01
C VAL A 81 -6.79 0.79 -6.81
N GLY A 82 -7.03 1.87 -7.57
CA GLY A 82 -8.21 2.03 -8.43
C GLY A 82 -9.52 2.23 -7.66
N CYS A 83 -9.42 2.53 -6.37
CA CYS A 83 -10.55 2.76 -5.48
C CYS A 83 -10.82 4.26 -5.31
N SER A 84 -12.07 4.63 -5.05
CA SER A 84 -12.45 6.02 -4.74
C SER A 84 -13.25 6.09 -3.44
N ALA A 85 -13.34 7.29 -2.88
CA ALA A 85 -14.11 7.57 -1.67
C ALA A 85 -14.83 8.91 -1.79
N SER A 86 -16.08 8.95 -1.34
CA SER A 86 -16.80 10.20 -1.09
C SER A 86 -16.30 10.87 0.19
N ASP A 87 -16.55 12.17 0.32
CA ASP A 87 -16.20 12.92 1.53
C ASP A 87 -16.90 12.38 2.78
N ASP A 88 -18.14 11.92 2.67
CA ASP A 88 -18.89 11.32 3.78
C ASP A 88 -18.25 10.01 4.28
N GLN A 89 -17.73 9.19 3.37
CA GLN A 89 -16.99 7.98 3.72
C GLN A 89 -15.65 8.32 4.39
N LEU A 90 -14.91 9.29 3.83
CA LEU A 90 -13.64 9.75 4.43
C LEU A 90 -13.85 10.34 5.82
N ASN A 91 -14.92 11.13 6.01
CA ASN A 91 -15.31 11.67 7.31
C ASN A 91 -15.67 10.54 8.29
N SER A 92 -16.43 9.53 7.84
CA SER A 92 -16.81 8.39 8.68
C SER A 92 -15.62 7.58 9.17
N VAL A 93 -14.65 7.30 8.29
CA VAL A 93 -13.40 6.63 8.66
C VAL A 93 -12.58 7.49 9.61
N THR A 94 -12.50 8.81 9.35
CA THR A 94 -11.74 9.75 10.19
C THR A 94 -12.32 9.87 11.61
N GLU A 95 -13.63 9.96 11.75
CA GLU A 95 -14.27 9.95 13.07
C GLU A 95 -14.11 8.61 13.78
N GLY A 96 -14.26 7.49 13.06
CA GLY A 96 -13.98 6.16 13.63
C GLY A 96 -12.55 6.04 14.15
N PHE A 97 -11.57 6.56 13.38
CA PHE A 97 -10.17 6.56 13.78
C PHE A 97 -9.93 7.42 15.04
N LYS A 98 -10.54 8.61 15.10
CA LYS A 98 -10.49 9.48 16.29
C LYS A 98 -11.10 8.80 17.52
N GLU A 99 -12.26 8.17 17.36
CA GLU A 99 -12.90 7.40 18.43
C GLU A 99 -11.99 6.26 18.91
N ALA A 100 -11.34 5.53 18.00
CA ALA A 100 -10.40 4.47 18.35
C ALA A 100 -9.18 4.99 19.14
N LEU A 101 -8.57 6.08 18.68
CA LEU A 101 -7.48 6.74 19.41
C LEU A 101 -7.92 7.18 20.81
N SER A 102 -9.15 7.69 20.94
CA SER A 102 -9.69 8.14 22.24
C SER A 102 -9.82 7.03 23.28
N LYS A 103 -9.80 5.76 22.86
CA LYS A 103 -9.78 4.60 23.78
C LYS A 103 -8.40 4.28 24.32
N ILE A 104 -7.33 4.77 23.67
CA ILE A 104 -5.94 4.53 24.09
C ILE A 104 -5.69 5.25 25.42
N THR A 105 -5.29 4.48 26.43
CA THR A 105 -4.84 5.03 27.72
C THR A 105 -3.34 5.25 27.69
N TYR A 106 -2.86 6.25 28.43
CA TYR A 106 -1.44 6.56 28.49
C TYR A 106 -1.01 6.99 29.90
N GLU A 107 0.27 6.79 30.20
CA GLU A 107 0.95 7.23 31.41
C GLU A 107 2.26 7.91 31.02
N THR A 108 2.64 8.94 31.77
CA THR A 108 3.93 9.61 31.59
C THR A 108 4.72 9.62 32.89
N LYS A 109 6.03 9.43 32.78
CA LYS A 109 6.95 9.39 33.92
C LYS A 109 8.25 10.10 33.56
N GLN A 110 8.62 11.11 34.35
CA GLN A 110 9.94 11.73 34.22
C GLN A 110 11.00 10.76 34.75
N ILE A 111 11.90 10.32 33.87
CA ILE A 111 12.98 9.38 34.18
C ILE A 111 14.21 10.13 34.67
N SER A 112 14.55 11.23 33.99
CA SER A 112 15.68 12.07 34.38
C SER A 112 15.45 13.52 33.96
N LYS A 113 16.16 14.42 34.63
CA LYS A 113 16.24 15.85 34.29
C LYS A 113 17.64 16.36 34.63
N SER A 114 18.27 17.00 33.67
CA SER A 114 19.59 17.61 33.82
C SER A 114 19.62 18.94 33.09
N GLY A 115 19.62 20.05 33.83
CA GLY A 115 19.56 21.39 33.26
C GLY A 115 18.34 21.58 32.36
N ASP A 116 18.61 21.86 31.09
CA ASP A 116 17.62 22.13 30.04
C ASP A 116 17.22 20.87 29.23
N GLU A 117 17.61 19.69 29.71
CA GLU A 117 17.23 18.40 29.12
C GLU A 117 16.48 17.52 30.12
N ALA A 118 15.53 16.73 29.62
CA ALA A 118 14.79 15.75 30.40
C ALA A 118 14.49 14.51 29.57
N GLN A 119 14.31 13.38 30.25
CA GLN A 119 13.82 12.14 29.65
C GLN A 119 12.47 11.80 30.27
N VAL A 120 11.48 11.58 29.42
CA VAL A 120 10.12 11.23 29.82
C VAL A 120 9.74 9.91 29.16
N GLU A 121 9.48 8.91 29.99
CA GLU A 121 8.89 7.65 29.55
C GLU A 121 7.39 7.86 29.35
N ILE A 122 6.90 7.45 28.18
CA ILE A 122 5.49 7.44 27.84
C ILE A 122 5.10 5.99 27.62
N SER A 123 4.04 5.54 28.28
CA SER A 123 3.48 4.19 28.18
C SER A 123 2.05 4.26 27.67
N THR A 124 1.69 3.48 26.65
CA THR A 124 0.34 3.51 26.05
C THR A 124 -0.23 2.11 25.89
N THR A 125 -1.54 1.94 26.06
CA THR A 125 -2.23 0.75 25.53
C THR A 125 -2.21 0.76 24.01
N ASN A 126 -2.39 -0.39 23.36
CA ASN A 126 -2.24 -0.52 21.91
C ASN A 126 -3.56 -0.85 21.21
N CYS A 127 -3.79 -0.28 20.02
CA CYS A 127 -4.88 -0.63 19.12
C CYS A 127 -4.33 -1.27 17.84
N ASP A 128 -4.85 -2.44 17.44
CA ASP A 128 -4.40 -3.17 16.25
C ASP A 128 -5.15 -2.69 15.00
N PHE A 129 -4.82 -1.49 14.53
CA PHE A 129 -5.42 -0.93 13.31
C PHE A 129 -5.13 -1.76 12.06
N LYS A 130 -4.00 -2.48 12.04
CA LYS A 130 -3.65 -3.37 10.93
C LYS A 130 -4.71 -4.46 10.77
N LYS A 131 -5.06 -5.12 11.86
CA LYS A 131 -6.08 -6.17 11.86
C LYS A 131 -7.45 -5.63 11.43
N ILE A 132 -7.80 -4.43 11.87
CA ILE A 132 -9.06 -3.78 11.48
C ILE A 132 -9.10 -3.52 9.97
N ASP A 133 -8.04 -2.94 9.41
CA ASP A 133 -7.90 -2.69 7.98
C ASP A 133 -7.92 -3.97 7.14
N GLU A 134 -7.16 -4.98 7.57
CA GLU A 134 -7.09 -6.29 6.90
C GLU A 134 -8.45 -6.98 6.89
N GLN A 135 -9.19 -6.93 8.00
CA GLN A 135 -10.54 -7.50 8.07
C GLN A 135 -11.52 -6.75 7.17
N ALA A 136 -11.48 -5.40 7.18
CA ALA A 136 -12.35 -4.60 6.33
C ALA A 136 -12.12 -4.88 4.83
N ALA A 137 -10.86 -5.04 4.42
CA ALA A 137 -10.52 -5.35 3.04
C ALA A 137 -10.91 -6.78 2.66
N LEU A 138 -10.74 -7.75 3.57
CA LEU A 138 -11.15 -9.13 3.36
C LEU A 138 -12.67 -9.24 3.23
N ASP A 139 -13.43 -8.59 4.12
CA ASP A 139 -14.89 -8.58 4.09
C ASP A 139 -15.40 -7.98 2.76
N ALA A 140 -14.80 -6.87 2.33
CA ALA A 140 -15.14 -6.24 1.06
C ALA A 140 -14.83 -7.14 -0.14
N PHE A 141 -13.69 -7.84 -0.11
CA PHE A 141 -13.31 -8.79 -1.16
C PHE A 141 -14.31 -9.95 -1.21
N ASP A 142 -14.56 -10.62 -0.08
CA ASP A 142 -15.44 -11.76 0.03
C ASP A 142 -16.91 -11.45 -0.28
N GLU A 143 -17.36 -10.22 -0.02
CA GLU A 143 -18.73 -9.79 -0.32
C GLU A 143 -18.88 -9.46 -1.80
N THR A 144 -17.94 -8.71 -2.38
CA THR A 144 -17.98 -8.36 -3.81
C THR A 144 -17.74 -9.56 -4.72
N ASP A 145 -16.97 -10.56 -4.29
CA ASP A 145 -16.75 -11.78 -5.09
C ASP A 145 -18.01 -12.63 -5.31
N LYS A 146 -19.01 -12.45 -4.44
CA LYS A 146 -20.32 -13.14 -4.52
C LYS A 146 -21.36 -12.36 -5.32
N MET A 147 -20.98 -11.20 -5.88
CA MET A 147 -21.87 -10.31 -6.60
C MET A 147 -21.56 -10.31 -8.10
N ASP A 148 -22.61 -10.13 -8.92
CA ASP A 148 -22.47 -9.93 -10.35
C ASP A 148 -22.45 -8.42 -10.66
N PHE A 149 -21.45 -7.99 -11.44
CA PHE A 149 -21.30 -6.60 -11.85
C PHE A 149 -21.24 -6.47 -13.36
N SER A 150 -21.82 -5.38 -13.88
CA SER A 150 -21.82 -5.09 -15.31
C SER A 150 -20.44 -4.61 -15.81
N SER A 151 -19.61 -4.09 -14.92
CA SER A 151 -18.29 -3.54 -15.22
C SER A 151 -17.33 -3.63 -14.03
N THR A 152 -16.03 -3.56 -14.31
CA THR A 152 -14.98 -3.48 -13.28
C THR A 152 -15.09 -2.19 -12.46
N ASP A 153 -15.55 -1.08 -13.05
CA ASP A 153 -15.74 0.18 -12.34
C ASP A 153 -16.87 0.11 -11.30
N GLU A 154 -17.97 -0.56 -11.65
CA GLU A 154 -19.09 -0.82 -10.73
C GLU A 154 -18.63 -1.72 -9.56
N GLU A 155 -17.90 -2.79 -9.87
CA GLU A 155 -17.30 -3.69 -8.88
C GLU A 155 -16.34 -2.93 -7.94
N ASN A 156 -15.49 -2.04 -8.49
CA ASN A 156 -14.54 -1.20 -7.73
C ASN A 156 -15.26 -0.21 -6.82
N LYS A 157 -16.29 0.46 -7.32
CA LYS A 157 -17.10 1.36 -6.49
C LYS A 157 -17.76 0.62 -5.34
N LYS A 158 -18.30 -0.58 -5.58
CA LYS A 158 -18.96 -1.36 -4.53
C LYS A 158 -17.98 -1.89 -3.49
N PHE A 159 -16.80 -2.35 -3.93
CA PHE A 159 -15.72 -2.74 -3.02
C PHE A 159 -15.27 -1.58 -2.13
N SER A 160 -14.99 -0.42 -2.72
CA SER A 160 -14.66 0.82 -2.00
C SER A 160 -15.71 1.13 -0.92
N GLU A 161 -16.99 1.04 -1.28
CA GLU A 161 -18.10 1.32 -0.37
C GLU A 161 -18.10 0.37 0.83
N ILE A 162 -18.02 -0.94 0.59
CA ILE A 162 -18.03 -1.95 1.66
C ILE A 162 -16.77 -1.79 2.53
N TYR A 163 -15.59 -1.69 1.92
CA TYR A 163 -14.32 -1.54 2.63
C TYR A 163 -14.33 -0.34 3.59
N LEU A 164 -14.73 0.84 3.11
CA LEU A 164 -14.71 2.06 3.93
C LEU A 164 -15.75 2.02 5.04
N ASN A 165 -16.91 1.42 4.79
CA ASN A 165 -17.94 1.23 5.82
C ASN A 165 -17.45 0.26 6.92
N ARG A 166 -16.85 -0.87 6.53
CA ARG A 166 -16.29 -1.86 7.46
C ARG A 166 -15.10 -1.31 8.24
N LEU A 167 -14.24 -0.54 7.58
CA LEU A 167 -13.12 0.15 8.21
C LEU A 167 -13.63 1.14 9.27
N ALA A 168 -14.59 2.00 8.92
CA ALA A 168 -15.18 2.95 9.86
C ALA A 168 -15.85 2.24 11.05
N GLU A 169 -16.61 1.18 10.81
CA GLU A 169 -17.24 0.36 11.86
C GLU A 169 -16.21 -0.30 12.78
N GLY A 170 -15.20 -0.96 12.20
CA GLY A 170 -14.15 -1.63 12.94
C GLY A 170 -13.33 -0.66 13.80
N LEU A 171 -13.06 0.55 13.29
CA LEU A 171 -12.40 1.60 14.06
C LEU A 171 -13.26 2.09 15.24
N LYS A 172 -14.55 2.37 15.02
CA LYS A 172 -15.49 2.76 16.10
C LYS A 172 -15.61 1.69 17.17
N ASN A 173 -15.53 0.42 16.80
CA ASN A 173 -15.60 -0.72 17.71
C ASN A 173 -14.23 -1.20 18.20
N ALA A 174 -13.15 -0.51 17.85
CA ALA A 174 -11.80 -0.94 18.18
C ALA A 174 -11.60 -1.17 19.68
N GLU A 175 -10.93 -2.26 20.03
CA GLU A 175 -10.52 -2.59 21.39
C GLU A 175 -9.04 -2.26 21.57
N VAL A 176 -8.68 -1.79 22.77
CA VAL A 176 -7.28 -1.55 23.14
C VAL A 176 -6.76 -2.70 24.00
N SER A 177 -5.47 -3.01 23.87
CA SER A 177 -4.82 -4.03 24.67
C SER A 177 -4.78 -3.67 26.15
N SER A 178 -4.79 -4.68 27.01
CA SER A 178 -4.46 -4.53 28.43
C SER A 178 -2.97 -4.26 28.65
N GLU A 179 -2.11 -4.78 27.76
CA GLU A 179 -0.67 -4.55 27.77
C GLU A 179 -0.35 -3.14 27.28
N LYS A 180 0.73 -2.56 27.83
CA LYS A 180 1.24 -1.25 27.43
C LYS A 180 2.60 -1.39 26.76
N SER A 181 2.81 -0.57 25.74
CA SER A 181 4.11 -0.32 25.14
C SER A 181 4.68 0.97 25.71
N SER A 182 5.98 0.98 26.03
CA SER A 182 6.65 2.13 26.64
C SER A 182 7.85 2.59 25.80
N TYR A 183 8.07 3.90 25.76
CA TYR A 183 9.26 4.48 25.14
C TYR A 183 9.71 5.75 25.87
N THR A 184 11.02 5.91 26.01
CA THR A 184 11.63 7.08 26.65
C THR A 184 11.98 8.14 25.62
N PHE A 185 11.26 9.25 25.66
CA PHE A 185 11.46 10.40 24.80
C PHE A 185 12.37 11.43 25.47
N LYS A 186 13.22 12.06 24.67
CA LYS A 186 14.01 13.22 25.11
C LYS A 186 13.21 14.48 24.91
N PHE A 187 13.28 15.37 25.88
CA PHE A 187 12.70 16.70 25.85
C PHE A 187 13.80 17.72 26.11
N LYS A 188 13.71 18.84 25.40
CA LYS A 188 14.58 20.00 25.56
C LYS A 188 13.76 21.19 26.00
N LYS A 189 14.36 22.01 26.83
CA LYS A 189 13.78 23.28 27.22
C LYS A 189 14.04 24.30 26.12
N VAL A 190 12.97 24.87 25.58
CA VAL A 190 13.00 25.94 24.59
C VAL A 190 12.29 27.14 25.19
N SER A 191 13.05 28.19 25.52
CA SER A 191 12.55 29.34 26.28
C SER A 191 11.93 28.90 27.63
N LYS A 192 10.61 29.04 27.79
CA LYS A 192 9.88 28.62 29.01
C LYS A 192 9.23 27.25 28.93
N TYR A 193 9.24 26.61 27.76
CA TYR A 193 8.50 25.39 27.50
C TYR A 193 9.44 24.19 27.42
N TRP A 194 8.85 23.01 27.55
CA TRP A 194 9.52 21.76 27.23
C TRP A 194 8.94 21.21 25.95
N GLU A 195 9.79 21.04 24.96
CA GLU A 195 9.46 20.50 23.65
C GLU A 195 10.15 19.14 23.47
N PRO A 196 9.58 18.20 22.70
CA PRO A 196 10.28 17.00 22.31
C PRO A 196 11.58 17.36 21.58
N ASP A 197 12.64 16.57 21.76
CA ASP A 197 13.91 16.75 21.05
C ASP A 197 13.76 16.62 19.51
N ASP A 198 12.69 15.95 19.08
CA ASP A 198 12.31 15.77 17.68
C ASP A 198 10.83 16.17 17.50
N PRO A 199 10.51 17.47 17.58
CA PRO A 199 9.13 17.95 17.52
C PRO A 199 8.50 17.64 16.15
N THR A 200 9.34 17.50 15.12
CA THR A 200 8.99 17.13 13.75
C THR A 200 8.44 15.71 13.61
N ASN A 201 8.60 14.87 14.60
CA ASN A 201 8.26 13.47 14.44
C ASN A 201 7.55 12.92 15.67
N PHE A 202 7.47 13.72 16.73
CA PHE A 202 6.96 13.30 18.01
C PHE A 202 5.54 12.75 17.94
N GLY A 203 4.61 13.46 17.28
CA GLY A 203 3.22 12.99 17.13
C GLY A 203 3.12 11.64 16.42
N TYR A 204 3.95 11.41 15.40
CA TYR A 204 4.02 10.11 14.72
C TYR A 204 4.59 9.02 15.62
N LYS A 205 5.66 9.33 16.36
CA LYS A 205 6.27 8.37 17.28
C LYS A 205 5.27 7.96 18.38
N LEU A 206 4.45 8.90 18.85
CA LEU A 206 3.33 8.60 19.76
C LEU A 206 2.27 7.70 19.12
N ALA A 207 1.83 8.02 17.90
CA ALA A 207 0.88 7.18 17.18
C ALA A 207 1.43 5.76 17.00
N ARG A 208 2.68 5.59 16.56
CA ARG A 208 3.31 4.26 16.42
C ARG A 208 3.44 3.52 17.74
N LEU A 209 3.81 4.22 18.81
CA LEU A 209 3.88 3.62 20.15
C LEU A 209 2.54 2.98 20.54
N ALA A 210 1.44 3.61 20.17
CA ALA A 210 0.08 3.14 20.47
C ALA A 210 -0.48 2.11 19.48
N ILE A 211 0.30 1.68 18.48
CA ILE A 211 -0.14 0.74 17.44
C ILE A 211 0.67 -0.55 17.49
N TYR A 212 1.96 -0.46 17.79
CA TYR A 212 2.85 -1.61 17.81
C TYR A 212 3.05 -2.13 19.23
N LYS A 213 2.64 -3.39 19.47
CA LYS A 213 2.60 -4.03 20.80
C LYS A 213 3.96 -4.35 21.44
N GLU A 214 5.09 -4.21 20.75
CA GLU A 214 6.41 -4.58 21.30
C GLU A 214 7.55 -3.73 20.71
N ASN A 215 8.33 -3.08 21.60
CA ASN A 215 9.55 -2.31 21.29
C ASN A 215 9.50 -1.66 19.90
N PRO A 216 8.58 -0.69 19.71
CA PRO A 216 8.38 -0.10 18.41
C PRO A 216 9.68 0.57 17.99
N ASP A 217 10.17 0.21 16.81
CA ASP A 217 11.20 1.00 16.18
C ASP A 217 10.55 2.31 15.75
N LEU A 218 10.76 3.35 16.56
CA LEU A 218 10.22 4.69 16.35
C LEU A 218 11.11 5.52 15.43
N ASN A 219 12.16 4.96 14.84
CA ASN A 219 12.93 5.65 13.81
C ASN A 219 12.06 5.86 12.56
N ILE A 220 11.94 7.13 12.15
CA ILE A 220 11.17 7.57 10.98
C ILE A 220 12.10 7.84 9.79
N ASN A 221 13.39 8.02 10.04
CA ASN A 221 14.35 8.43 9.01
C ASN A 221 14.80 7.30 8.08
N GLU A 222 14.31 6.08 8.29
CA GLU A 222 14.62 4.96 7.42
C GLU A 222 13.49 4.79 6.41
N GLU A 223 13.80 5.07 5.15
CA GLU A 223 13.06 4.55 4.01
C GLU A 223 12.73 3.07 4.26
N SER A 224 11.44 2.74 4.34
CA SER A 224 11.01 1.38 4.66
C SER A 224 11.39 0.41 3.53
N ILE A 225 11.32 0.90 2.30
CA ILE A 225 11.54 0.16 1.05
C ILE A 225 12.17 1.10 0.03
N SER A 226 13.27 0.70 -0.62
CA SER A 226 13.89 1.50 -1.70
C SER A 226 13.04 1.52 -2.98
N PRO A 227 13.24 2.51 -3.88
CA PRO A 227 12.58 2.52 -5.19
C PRO A 227 12.72 1.18 -5.94
N GLY A 228 13.91 0.60 -5.95
CA GLY A 228 14.15 -0.70 -6.60
C GLY A 228 13.39 -1.87 -5.95
N GLU A 229 13.30 -1.90 -4.62
CA GLU A 229 12.49 -2.92 -3.92
C GLU A 229 10.98 -2.69 -4.13
N SER A 230 10.54 -1.44 -4.27
CA SER A 230 9.14 -1.14 -4.64
C SER A 230 8.82 -1.62 -6.06
N ALA A 231 9.68 -1.30 -7.03
CA ALA A 231 9.54 -1.79 -8.40
C ALA A 231 9.41 -3.32 -8.46
N LYS A 232 10.22 -4.02 -7.65
CA LYS A 232 10.14 -5.47 -7.50
C LYS A 232 8.82 -5.96 -6.89
N ILE A 233 8.24 -5.24 -5.94
CA ILE A 233 6.94 -5.57 -5.36
C ILE A 233 5.85 -5.47 -6.43
N PHE A 234 5.79 -4.37 -7.18
CA PHE A 234 4.82 -4.22 -8.27
C PHE A 234 5.05 -5.24 -9.41
N TRP A 235 6.31 -5.56 -9.72
CA TRP A 235 6.63 -6.64 -10.66
C TRP A 235 6.07 -7.98 -10.19
N ASN A 236 6.30 -8.34 -8.92
CA ASN A 236 5.81 -9.59 -8.38
C ASN A 236 4.27 -9.65 -8.34
N LEU A 237 3.61 -8.52 -8.05
CA LEU A 237 2.15 -8.44 -8.09
C LEU A 237 1.61 -8.71 -9.50
N VAL A 238 2.19 -8.09 -10.53
CA VAL A 238 1.68 -8.12 -11.91
C VAL A 238 2.14 -9.38 -12.67
N ILE A 239 3.42 -9.71 -12.61
CA ILE A 239 4.03 -10.78 -13.45
C ILE A 239 4.01 -12.14 -12.73
N LYS A 240 4.06 -12.15 -11.39
CA LYS A 240 4.07 -13.39 -10.60
C LYS A 240 2.79 -13.62 -9.82
N GLU A 241 1.81 -12.71 -9.94
CA GLU A 241 0.53 -12.77 -9.22
C GLU A 241 0.71 -12.94 -7.69
N ASP A 242 1.79 -12.38 -7.12
CA ASP A 242 2.06 -12.44 -5.69
C ASP A 242 1.34 -11.30 -4.95
N SER A 243 0.10 -11.58 -4.55
CA SER A 243 -0.73 -10.65 -3.76
C SER A 243 -0.16 -10.34 -2.38
N SER A 244 0.73 -11.15 -1.82
CA SER A 244 1.30 -10.92 -0.49
C SER A 244 2.43 -9.89 -0.51
N SER A 245 3.04 -9.66 -1.67
CA SER A 245 4.16 -8.74 -1.81
C SER A 245 3.81 -7.29 -1.42
N ILE A 246 2.59 -6.85 -1.70
CA ILE A 246 2.12 -5.48 -1.42
C ILE A 246 1.90 -5.19 0.07
N GLU A 247 1.83 -6.22 0.92
CA GLU A 247 1.82 -6.04 2.38
C GLU A 247 3.05 -5.32 2.90
N ARG A 248 4.14 -5.36 2.13
CA ARG A 248 5.35 -4.61 2.42
C ARG A 248 5.14 -3.10 2.21
N LEU A 249 4.28 -2.70 1.28
CA LEU A 249 3.89 -1.31 1.01
C LEU A 249 2.75 -0.82 1.93
N GLY A 250 2.27 -1.67 2.84
CA GLY A 250 1.21 -1.33 3.80
C GLY A 250 -0.22 -1.59 3.31
N TYR A 251 -0.39 -2.28 2.18
CA TYR A 251 -1.71 -2.72 1.70
C TYR A 251 -2.04 -4.14 2.19
N SER A 252 -3.31 -4.45 2.41
CA SER A 252 -3.71 -5.82 2.75
C SER A 252 -3.53 -6.78 1.56
N LYS A 253 -3.35 -8.07 1.84
CA LYS A 253 -3.32 -9.11 0.80
C LYS A 253 -4.59 -9.10 -0.07
N ALA A 254 -5.75 -8.81 0.52
CA ALA A 254 -7.04 -8.75 -0.18
C ALA A 254 -7.06 -7.66 -1.27
N PHE A 255 -6.39 -6.52 -1.06
CA PHE A 255 -6.20 -5.53 -2.13
C PHE A 255 -5.37 -6.11 -3.28
N GLY A 256 -4.34 -6.90 -2.98
CA GLY A 256 -3.49 -7.53 -3.99
C GLY A 256 -4.24 -8.58 -4.80
N GLU A 257 -5.01 -9.43 -4.13
CA GLU A 257 -5.88 -10.42 -4.77
C GLU A 257 -6.91 -9.76 -5.68
N ARG A 258 -7.48 -8.64 -5.23
CA ARG A 258 -8.39 -7.82 -6.03
C ARG A 258 -7.73 -7.26 -7.29
N ILE A 259 -6.55 -6.68 -7.16
CA ILE A 259 -5.81 -6.11 -8.30
C ILE A 259 -5.55 -7.21 -9.35
N ILE A 260 -5.06 -8.38 -8.91
CA ILE A 260 -4.81 -9.53 -9.79
C ILE A 260 -6.11 -10.00 -10.46
N LYS A 261 -7.20 -10.14 -9.70
CA LYS A 261 -8.52 -10.53 -10.26
C LYS A 261 -8.97 -9.58 -11.36
N ASN A 262 -8.88 -8.27 -11.12
CA ASN A 262 -9.27 -7.25 -12.10
C ASN A 262 -8.40 -7.27 -13.35
N MET A 263 -7.08 -7.43 -13.18
CA MET A 263 -6.14 -7.61 -14.29
C MET A 263 -6.52 -8.84 -15.10
N ASN A 264 -6.74 -9.98 -14.45
CA ASN A 264 -7.03 -11.24 -15.12
C ASN A 264 -8.35 -11.21 -15.91
N LYS A 265 -9.36 -10.53 -15.36
CA LYS A 265 -10.65 -10.29 -16.05
C LYS A 265 -10.47 -9.42 -17.31
N ASN A 266 -9.63 -8.38 -17.22
CA ASN A 266 -9.34 -7.51 -18.35
C ASN A 266 -8.53 -8.23 -19.44
N ASP A 267 -7.46 -8.95 -19.05
CA ASP A 267 -6.66 -9.77 -19.97
C ASP A 267 -7.52 -10.79 -20.69
N PHE A 268 -8.39 -11.50 -19.97
CA PHE A 268 -9.31 -12.47 -20.56
C PHE A 268 -10.22 -11.83 -21.61
N LYS A 269 -10.78 -10.66 -21.29
CA LYS A 269 -11.64 -9.92 -22.23
C LYS A 269 -10.88 -9.47 -23.47
N THR A 270 -9.68 -8.95 -23.31
CA THR A 270 -8.81 -8.51 -24.43
C THR A 270 -8.45 -9.70 -25.30
N PHE A 271 -7.89 -10.76 -24.72
CA PHE A 271 -7.45 -11.95 -25.43
C PHE A 271 -8.59 -12.67 -26.16
N LYS A 272 -9.79 -12.71 -25.56
CA LYS A 272 -11.01 -13.23 -26.20
C LYS A 272 -11.44 -12.38 -27.39
N ASN A 273 -11.28 -11.06 -27.33
CA ASN A 273 -11.59 -10.19 -28.45
C ASN A 273 -10.57 -10.35 -29.58
N ASP A 274 -9.29 -10.53 -29.27
CA ASP A 274 -8.24 -10.74 -30.27
C ASP A 274 -8.51 -12.00 -31.09
N PHE A 275 -8.82 -13.14 -30.44
CA PHE A 275 -9.23 -14.36 -31.16
C PHE A 275 -10.44 -14.16 -32.06
N LYS A 276 -11.46 -13.42 -31.58
CA LYS A 276 -12.66 -13.13 -32.38
C LYS A 276 -12.34 -12.27 -33.61
N GLN A 277 -11.44 -11.31 -33.49
CA GLN A 277 -11.03 -10.46 -34.62
C GLN A 277 -10.31 -11.27 -35.69
N GLU A 278 -9.54 -12.28 -35.28
CA GLU A 278 -8.89 -13.26 -36.17
C GLU A 278 -9.84 -14.36 -36.69
N GLY A 279 -11.14 -14.29 -36.36
CA GLY A 279 -12.13 -15.29 -36.79
C GLY A 279 -12.02 -16.65 -36.07
N ILE A 280 -11.24 -16.72 -34.99
CA ILE A 280 -11.03 -17.94 -34.21
C ILE A 280 -12.10 -18.00 -33.10
N SER A 281 -12.91 -19.07 -33.12
CA SER A 281 -13.93 -19.31 -32.10
C SER A 281 -13.45 -20.40 -31.12
N LEU A 282 -13.03 -19.98 -29.93
CA LEU A 282 -12.65 -20.87 -28.83
C LEU A 282 -13.67 -20.77 -27.69
N SER A 283 -13.80 -21.84 -26.91
CA SER A 283 -14.52 -21.80 -25.64
C SER A 283 -13.77 -20.93 -24.62
N ASP A 284 -14.51 -20.39 -23.65
CA ASP A 284 -13.95 -19.57 -22.58
C ASP A 284 -12.90 -20.36 -21.77
N ASP A 285 -13.17 -21.63 -21.47
CA ASP A 285 -12.21 -22.53 -20.81
C ASP A 285 -10.89 -22.64 -21.59
N LYS A 286 -10.96 -22.71 -22.92
CA LYS A 286 -9.75 -22.85 -23.75
C LYS A 286 -8.93 -21.56 -23.80
N ILE A 287 -9.60 -20.41 -23.84
CA ILE A 287 -8.96 -19.09 -23.76
C ILE A 287 -8.26 -18.94 -22.40
N GLN A 288 -8.93 -19.37 -21.33
CA GLN A 288 -8.35 -19.35 -19.98
C GLN A 288 -7.11 -20.27 -19.88
N GLU A 289 -7.16 -21.49 -20.43
CA GLU A 289 -6.00 -22.39 -20.45
C GLU A 289 -4.77 -21.76 -21.17
N ILE A 290 -5.00 -21.04 -22.28
CA ILE A 290 -3.91 -20.35 -22.99
C ILE A 290 -3.34 -19.22 -22.13
N LEU A 291 -4.19 -18.42 -21.50
CA LEU A 291 -3.75 -17.34 -20.61
C LEU A 291 -2.99 -17.86 -19.39
N ASP A 292 -3.44 -18.94 -18.77
CA ASP A 292 -2.76 -19.56 -17.64
C ASP A 292 -1.39 -20.10 -18.06
N ALA A 293 -1.29 -20.74 -19.23
CA ALA A 293 -0.01 -21.14 -19.80
C ALA A 293 0.91 -19.94 -20.02
N LEU A 294 0.39 -18.84 -20.58
CA LEU A 294 1.15 -17.62 -20.85
C LEU A 294 1.68 -16.98 -19.57
N ARG A 295 0.81 -16.81 -18.55
CA ARG A 295 1.17 -16.30 -17.22
C ARG A 295 2.25 -17.15 -16.56
N ASN A 296 2.07 -18.48 -16.62
CA ASN A 296 3.06 -19.42 -16.11
C ASN A 296 4.40 -19.31 -16.84
N ALA A 297 4.41 -19.06 -18.14
CA ALA A 297 5.64 -18.85 -18.91
C ALA A 297 6.33 -17.53 -18.53
N ILE A 298 5.61 -16.40 -18.53
CA ILE A 298 6.21 -15.09 -18.22
C ILE A 298 6.64 -14.95 -16.76
N SER A 299 5.98 -15.63 -15.82
CA SER A 299 6.36 -15.62 -14.39
C SER A 299 7.77 -16.16 -14.13
N LYS A 300 8.30 -16.97 -15.05
CA LYS A 300 9.65 -17.56 -15.02
C LYS A 300 10.72 -16.62 -15.56
N ASN A 301 10.35 -15.49 -16.15
CA ASN A 301 11.31 -14.50 -16.62
C ASN A 301 12.18 -14.01 -15.47
N SER A 302 13.48 -13.92 -15.72
CA SER A 302 14.40 -13.28 -14.78
C SER A 302 14.23 -11.76 -14.85
N SER A 303 14.27 -11.11 -13.69
CA SER A 303 14.16 -9.66 -13.60
C SER A 303 15.18 -9.05 -12.64
N ASN A 304 15.64 -7.84 -12.95
CA ASN A 304 16.57 -7.05 -12.15
C ASN A 304 16.06 -5.61 -12.00
N PHE A 305 16.34 -5.01 -10.85
CA PHE A 305 15.85 -3.69 -10.45
C PHE A 305 17.01 -2.85 -9.95
N GLU A 306 17.37 -1.82 -10.71
CA GLU A 306 18.50 -0.95 -10.41
C GLU A 306 18.02 0.47 -10.19
N GLU A 307 18.36 1.06 -9.05
CA GLU A 307 18.11 2.48 -8.80
C GLU A 307 19.11 3.31 -9.61
N VAL A 308 18.61 4.08 -10.59
CA VAL A 308 19.41 4.91 -11.50
C VAL A 308 19.68 6.27 -10.87
N SER A 309 18.65 6.87 -10.29
CA SER A 309 18.74 8.14 -9.58
C SER A 309 17.66 8.24 -8.51
N LYS A 310 17.94 9.04 -7.48
CA LYS A 310 17.04 9.27 -6.37
C LYS A 310 17.24 10.66 -5.77
N THR A 311 16.12 11.32 -5.51
CA THR A 311 15.99 12.54 -4.69
C THR A 311 15.11 12.20 -3.48
N ASP A 312 14.77 13.20 -2.67
CA ASP A 312 13.89 12.99 -1.52
C ASP A 312 12.48 12.50 -1.91
N ASN A 313 11.97 12.94 -3.07
CA ASN A 313 10.58 12.69 -3.48
C ASN A 313 10.43 12.03 -4.86
N SER A 314 11.50 11.87 -5.62
CA SER A 314 11.49 11.26 -6.95
C SER A 314 12.63 10.27 -7.13
N ALA A 315 12.39 9.16 -7.84
CA ALA A 315 13.42 8.21 -8.20
C ALA A 315 13.22 7.69 -9.62
N GLN A 316 14.30 7.18 -10.21
CA GLN A 316 14.29 6.44 -11.46
C GLN A 316 14.80 5.03 -11.19
N VAL A 317 14.05 4.03 -11.63
CA VAL A 317 14.42 2.63 -11.50
C VAL A 317 14.50 2.03 -12.89
N LYS A 318 15.67 1.49 -13.23
CA LYS A 318 15.84 0.64 -14.41
C LYS A 318 15.36 -0.75 -14.06
N VAL A 319 14.36 -1.21 -14.79
CA VAL A 319 13.87 -2.58 -14.74
C VAL A 319 14.41 -3.29 -15.98
N SER A 320 15.01 -4.45 -15.76
CA SER A 320 15.50 -5.34 -16.80
C SER A 320 14.79 -6.67 -16.68
N SER A 321 14.28 -7.23 -17.77
CA SER A 321 13.64 -8.54 -17.77
C SER A 321 14.01 -9.36 -19.00
N THR A 322 14.19 -10.67 -18.84
CA THR A 322 14.09 -11.58 -19.98
C THR A 322 12.64 -11.65 -20.47
N SER A 323 12.42 -12.14 -21.69
CA SER A 323 11.10 -12.21 -22.31
C SER A 323 10.92 -13.55 -23.02
N ILE A 324 9.68 -13.95 -23.24
CA ILE A 324 9.37 -15.02 -24.20
C ILE A 324 9.07 -14.38 -25.56
N ASP A 325 9.46 -15.05 -26.65
CA ASP A 325 9.14 -14.61 -28.02
C ASP A 325 7.77 -15.16 -28.41
N PHE A 326 6.72 -14.37 -28.23
CA PHE A 326 5.36 -14.85 -28.42
C PHE A 326 5.01 -15.03 -29.89
N ASN A 327 5.60 -14.20 -30.77
CA ASN A 327 5.46 -14.36 -32.22
C ASN A 327 6.03 -15.69 -32.70
N SER A 328 7.21 -16.08 -32.20
CA SER A 328 7.83 -17.38 -32.50
C SER A 328 6.97 -18.54 -31.98
N ILE A 329 6.45 -18.41 -30.75
CA ILE A 329 5.55 -19.40 -30.13
C ILE A 329 4.27 -19.61 -30.98
N VAL A 330 3.62 -18.52 -31.40
CA VAL A 330 2.44 -18.58 -32.26
C VAL A 330 2.78 -19.23 -33.61
N THR A 331 3.90 -18.81 -34.23
CA THR A 331 4.36 -19.37 -35.51
C THR A 331 4.62 -20.88 -35.42
N GLU A 332 5.21 -21.37 -34.33
CA GLU A 332 5.43 -22.80 -34.10
C GLU A 332 4.09 -23.56 -33.98
N ALA A 333 3.14 -23.01 -33.23
CA ALA A 333 1.81 -23.58 -33.08
C ALA A 333 1.05 -23.64 -34.41
N GLU A 334 1.12 -22.59 -35.22
CA GLU A 334 0.55 -22.54 -36.57
C GLU A 334 1.14 -23.61 -37.48
N ASN A 335 2.48 -23.70 -37.55
CA ASN A 335 3.18 -24.66 -38.40
C ASN A 335 2.87 -26.11 -38.01
N THR A 336 2.80 -26.39 -36.71
CA THR A 336 2.43 -27.71 -36.19
C THR A 336 1.00 -28.06 -36.57
N THR A 337 0.07 -27.13 -36.40
CA THR A 337 -1.35 -27.31 -36.77
C THR A 337 -1.52 -27.52 -38.27
N LYS A 338 -0.86 -26.71 -39.09
CA LYS A 338 -0.86 -26.84 -40.55
C LYS A 338 -0.36 -28.20 -41.00
N SER A 339 0.70 -28.72 -40.37
CA SER A 339 1.23 -30.06 -40.64
C SER A 339 0.22 -31.16 -40.30
N GLN A 340 -0.52 -31.02 -39.19
CA GLN A 340 -1.59 -31.95 -38.81
C GLN A 340 -2.75 -31.94 -39.83
N ILE A 341 -3.16 -30.77 -40.33
CA ILE A 341 -4.17 -30.63 -41.40
C ILE A 341 -3.69 -31.31 -42.69
N LEU A 342 -2.49 -30.98 -43.16
CA LEU A 342 -1.93 -31.53 -44.41
C LEU A 342 -1.75 -33.06 -44.36
N SER A 343 -1.52 -33.61 -43.17
CA SER A 343 -1.44 -35.07 -42.96
C SER A 343 -2.80 -35.78 -42.96
N GLY A 344 -3.91 -35.05 -43.10
CA GLY A 344 -5.27 -35.60 -43.07
C GLY A 344 -5.78 -35.97 -41.67
N LYS A 345 -5.03 -35.66 -40.60
CA LYS A 345 -5.45 -35.92 -39.20
C LYS A 345 -6.56 -34.99 -38.74
N ILE A 346 -6.68 -33.82 -39.36
CA ILE A 346 -7.70 -32.79 -39.07
C ILE A 346 -8.49 -32.54 -40.35
N THR A 347 -9.79 -32.77 -40.29
CA THR A 347 -10.68 -32.72 -41.46
C THR A 347 -11.81 -31.70 -41.35
N SER A 348 -11.83 -30.92 -40.27
CA SER A 348 -12.85 -29.88 -40.02
C SER A 348 -12.21 -28.64 -39.40
N GLU A 349 -12.75 -27.47 -39.73
CA GLU A 349 -12.30 -26.17 -39.21
C GLU A 349 -12.30 -26.11 -37.67
N GLN A 350 -13.36 -26.57 -37.01
CA GLN A 350 -13.44 -26.60 -35.54
C GLN A 350 -12.26 -27.38 -34.91
N LYS A 351 -11.96 -28.57 -35.44
CA LYS A 351 -10.81 -29.37 -34.99
C LYS A 351 -9.47 -28.69 -35.27
N ALA A 352 -9.38 -27.86 -36.32
CA ALA A 352 -8.17 -27.09 -36.59
C ALA A 352 -7.97 -25.99 -35.53
N MET A 353 -9.05 -25.29 -35.13
CA MET A 353 -9.00 -24.29 -34.05
C MET A 353 -8.63 -24.92 -32.71
N GLU A 354 -9.23 -26.06 -32.36
CA GLU A 354 -8.90 -26.81 -31.13
C GLU A 354 -7.46 -27.31 -31.14
N ALA A 355 -6.99 -27.83 -32.27
CA ALA A 355 -5.59 -28.25 -32.43
C ALA A 355 -4.62 -27.09 -32.33
N PHE A 356 -4.95 -25.93 -32.92
CA PHE A 356 -4.16 -24.71 -32.78
C PHE A 356 -4.04 -24.29 -31.31
N ALA A 357 -5.14 -24.21 -30.58
CA ALA A 357 -5.12 -23.88 -29.16
C ALA A 357 -4.26 -24.85 -28.34
N ALA A 358 -4.38 -26.16 -28.57
CA ALA A 358 -3.58 -27.17 -27.89
C ALA A 358 -2.07 -27.08 -28.23
N ASN A 359 -1.74 -26.85 -29.50
CA ASN A 359 -0.36 -26.65 -29.94
C ASN A 359 0.20 -25.35 -29.38
N LEU A 360 -0.59 -24.27 -29.30
CA LEU A 360 -0.20 -23.00 -28.70
C LEU A 360 0.14 -23.16 -27.22
N ILE A 361 -0.73 -23.81 -26.44
CA ILE A 361 -0.45 -24.14 -25.03
C ILE A 361 0.85 -24.94 -24.89
N THR A 362 1.07 -25.91 -25.78
CA THR A 362 2.28 -26.74 -25.78
C THR A 362 3.53 -25.90 -26.06
N SER A 363 3.49 -25.05 -27.10
CA SER A 363 4.60 -24.15 -27.46
C SER A 363 4.89 -23.13 -26.36
N ILE A 364 3.85 -22.56 -25.72
CA ILE A 364 4.01 -21.66 -24.57
C ILE A 364 4.71 -22.38 -23.41
N ASN A 365 4.27 -23.59 -23.06
CA ASN A 365 4.85 -24.34 -21.94
C ASN A 365 6.30 -24.76 -22.17
N ASN A 366 6.70 -24.95 -23.44
CA ASN A 366 8.05 -25.27 -23.84
C ASN A 366 8.92 -24.04 -24.13
N ALA A 367 8.33 -22.85 -24.11
CA ALA A 367 9.03 -21.61 -24.42
C ALA A 367 10.19 -21.38 -23.45
N GLN A 368 11.33 -20.97 -24.01
CA GLN A 368 12.48 -20.54 -23.24
C GLN A 368 12.53 -19.02 -23.20
N ALA A 369 12.89 -18.47 -22.05
CA ALA A 369 13.17 -17.05 -21.93
C ALA A 369 14.37 -16.66 -22.80
N SER A 370 14.34 -15.43 -23.31
CA SER A 370 15.42 -14.83 -24.09
C SER A 370 16.72 -14.82 -23.31
N SER A 371 17.85 -14.95 -24.03
CA SER A 371 19.19 -14.81 -23.45
C SER A 371 19.57 -13.35 -23.13
N THR A 372 18.83 -12.39 -23.71
CA THR A 372 18.99 -10.94 -23.49
C THR A 372 17.84 -10.38 -22.67
N THR A 373 18.07 -9.23 -22.02
CA THR A 373 17.04 -8.50 -21.29
C THR A 373 16.48 -7.33 -22.12
N ASN A 374 15.20 -7.05 -21.92
CA ASN A 374 14.56 -5.78 -22.26
C ASN A 374 14.69 -4.85 -21.06
N ASP A 375 15.18 -3.64 -21.30
CA ASP A 375 15.45 -2.66 -20.26
C ASP A 375 14.52 -1.45 -20.43
N ARG A 376 13.93 -0.97 -19.33
CA ARG A 376 13.14 0.27 -19.32
C ARG A 376 13.36 1.03 -18.02
N ILE A 377 13.37 2.36 -18.10
CA ILE A 377 13.45 3.23 -16.92
C ILE A 377 12.04 3.67 -16.56
N PHE A 378 11.70 3.49 -15.29
CA PHE A 378 10.44 3.90 -14.70
C PHE A 378 10.67 4.96 -13.64
N TYR A 379 9.70 5.85 -13.51
CA TYR A 379 9.71 6.93 -12.53
C TYR A 379 8.90 6.52 -11.31
N PHE A 380 9.43 6.82 -10.14
CA PHE A 380 8.79 6.57 -8.85
C PHE A 380 8.67 7.88 -8.10
N THR A 381 7.54 8.06 -7.44
CA THR A 381 7.28 9.18 -6.54
C THR A 381 7.20 8.65 -5.12
N LYS A 382 7.82 9.37 -4.19
CA LYS A 382 7.66 9.07 -2.77
C LYS A 382 6.34 9.66 -2.31
N VAL A 383 5.38 8.79 -1.98
CA VAL A 383 4.20 9.18 -1.22
C VAL A 383 4.50 8.72 0.18
N ALA A 384 4.54 9.64 1.13
CA ALA A 384 4.87 9.28 2.50
C ALA A 384 6.27 8.65 2.66
N ASP A 385 6.33 7.44 3.20
CA ASP A 385 7.54 6.64 3.37
C ASP A 385 7.67 5.52 2.32
N ILE A 386 6.75 5.45 1.36
CA ILE A 386 6.69 4.43 0.32
C ILE A 386 6.97 5.02 -1.07
N TRP A 387 7.71 4.28 -1.88
CA TRP A 387 7.88 4.59 -3.29
C TRP A 387 6.81 3.88 -4.09
N ILE A 388 6.16 4.60 -5.00
CA ILE A 388 5.14 4.05 -5.89
C ILE A 388 5.48 4.51 -7.31
N PRO A 389 5.23 3.69 -8.35
CA PRO A 389 5.37 4.16 -9.72
C PRO A 389 4.58 5.45 -9.93
N SER A 390 5.20 6.47 -10.53
CA SER A 390 4.55 7.76 -10.79
C SER A 390 3.33 7.61 -11.71
N ASP A 391 3.32 6.55 -12.52
CA ASP A 391 2.17 6.08 -13.29
C ASP A 391 2.06 4.55 -13.12
N VAL A 392 1.16 4.13 -12.23
CA VAL A 392 0.97 2.70 -11.89
C VAL A 392 0.42 1.91 -13.07
N THR A 393 -0.50 2.50 -13.86
CA THR A 393 -1.11 1.86 -15.02
C THR A 393 -0.06 1.61 -16.10
N ASN A 394 0.66 2.67 -16.52
CA ASN A 394 1.72 2.52 -17.50
C ASN A 394 2.82 1.60 -16.98
N TYR A 395 3.17 1.63 -15.69
CA TYR A 395 4.13 0.67 -15.13
C TYR A 395 3.68 -0.77 -15.33
N ALA A 396 2.44 -1.10 -14.94
CA ALA A 396 1.89 -2.45 -15.04
C ALA A 396 1.81 -2.95 -16.49
N GLU A 397 1.32 -2.12 -17.42
CA GLU A 397 1.25 -2.45 -18.85
C GLU A 397 2.66 -2.69 -19.42
N SER A 398 3.58 -1.77 -19.13
CA SER A 398 4.95 -1.81 -19.64
C SER A 398 5.73 -3.04 -19.19
N ILE A 399 5.56 -3.50 -17.95
CA ILE A 399 6.26 -4.71 -17.48
C ILE A 399 5.66 -5.99 -18.07
N GLY A 400 4.37 -5.97 -18.42
CA GLY A 400 3.72 -7.01 -19.21
C GLY A 400 4.33 -7.09 -20.61
N GLU A 401 4.42 -5.95 -21.31
CA GLU A 401 5.10 -5.84 -22.61
C GLU A 401 6.58 -6.25 -22.53
N MET A 402 7.30 -5.86 -21.48
CA MET A 402 8.71 -6.26 -21.35
C MET A 402 8.89 -7.78 -21.19
N SER A 403 7.87 -8.48 -20.72
CA SER A 403 7.89 -9.93 -20.50
C SER A 403 7.58 -10.75 -21.75
N ILE A 404 7.08 -10.10 -22.81
CA ILE A 404 6.65 -10.72 -24.07
C ILE A 404 7.20 -9.92 -25.25
N LYS A 405 7.96 -10.57 -26.13
CA LYS A 405 8.52 -9.95 -27.34
C LYS A 405 7.73 -10.28 -28.60
#